data_AF-A0A1X1U0K9-F1
#
_entry.id   AF-A0A1X1U0K9-F1
#
_cell.length_a   1.000
_cell.length_b   1.000
_cell.length_c   1.000
_cell.angle_alpha   90.00
_cell.angle_beta   90.00
_cell.angle_gamma   90.00
#
_symmetry.space_group_name_H-M   'P 1'
#
loop_
_entity.id
_entity.type
_entity.pdbx_description
1 polymer ?
#
loop_
_entity_poly.entity_id
_entity_poly.type
_entity_poly.pdbx_seq_one_letter_code
_entity_poly.pdbx_strand_id
1 'polypeptide(L)'
;MFPFGHPHRRFVMITMSAARLVLAGMFAVAALAKVADRGGARQAVTAFGVPRAAAALVATAMIATEFGVAALLITQPRAGAGAALVVLAGFAAAALANLVRGRRPDCHCFGRLSSGPLGWPTLARNGCFATLATFVACGGQFGWPLTGFGIVMLALWLGPAARRRWLARPGTADGLALPDRAGNVWTLDKLLEPRRPLMLIFSQPGCGACDLLLPEVARWQHDLDGRVRVALVNGGPAGHRVPLELVDESRAAFAAFGITATPSAVLIDDGRRSEIARGATAIGELVDHAARLSDQARLTRRGLLRRASLSVLPVAAATACDSGGTSDAKALQVEDVWMCDQTFALCTTAPCVPSPTDPNISVCDCVVVNGNSIGSKNCTDRAQSGNMIRSAFSTVNINANFAVLSCPAGAAWANCLDVECEIDATNPARAKCQCVTVKTGPSITFGGGCDTATCTSTTWSAATPDMYQAGMRQLRAAMDRVGKPVTFPKPCPAPK
;
A
#
# COMPACT_ATOMS: atom_id res chain seq x y z
N MET A 1 -64.87 7.05 -5.95
CA MET A 1 -63.81 7.84 -6.61
C MET A 1 -62.73 8.13 -5.57
N PHE A 2 -61.74 7.24 -5.41
CA PHE A 2 -60.71 7.32 -4.35
C PHE A 2 -59.41 7.93 -4.93
N PRO A 3 -58.79 8.93 -4.27
CA PRO A 3 -57.60 9.59 -4.76
C PRO A 3 -56.32 8.87 -4.27
N PHE A 4 -55.92 7.78 -4.92
CA PHE A 4 -54.69 7.03 -4.58
C PHE A 4 -53.42 7.50 -5.35
N GLY A 5 -53.41 8.70 -5.94
CA GLY A 5 -52.34 9.16 -6.85
C GLY A 5 -51.18 9.99 -6.27
N HIS A 6 -51.19 10.36 -4.98
CA HIS A 6 -50.26 11.37 -4.44
C HIS A 6 -48.84 10.92 -4.00
N PRO A 7 -48.61 9.74 -3.40
CA PRO A 7 -47.28 9.42 -2.86
C PRO A 7 -46.23 9.16 -3.96
N HIS A 8 -46.62 8.47 -5.04
CA HIS A 8 -45.71 8.15 -6.15
C HIS A 8 -45.22 9.40 -6.89
N ARG A 9 -46.12 10.37 -7.16
CA ARG A 9 -45.73 11.63 -7.83
C ARG A 9 -44.77 12.47 -6.99
N ARG A 10 -44.98 12.55 -5.67
CA ARG A 10 -44.07 13.26 -4.76
C ARG A 10 -42.69 12.60 -4.73
N PHE A 11 -42.65 11.27 -4.64
CA PHE A 11 -41.38 10.53 -4.66
C PHE A 11 -40.59 10.71 -5.97
N VAL A 12 -41.25 10.67 -7.13
CA VAL A 12 -40.61 10.92 -8.43
C VAL A 12 -40.09 12.36 -8.54
N MET A 13 -40.83 13.36 -8.06
CA MET A 13 -40.37 14.76 -8.06
C MET A 13 -39.14 14.99 -7.16
N ILE A 14 -39.11 14.36 -5.98
CA ILE A 14 -37.97 14.45 -5.05
C ILE A 14 -36.73 13.78 -5.65
N THR A 15 -36.87 12.55 -6.15
CA THR A 15 -35.76 11.80 -6.75
C THR A 15 -35.20 12.49 -7.99
N MET A 16 -36.04 13.05 -8.86
CA MET A 16 -35.60 13.87 -9.99
C MET A 16 -34.86 15.13 -9.54
N SER A 17 -35.34 15.79 -8.49
CA SER A 17 -34.70 16.99 -7.94
C SER A 17 -33.34 16.69 -7.30
N ALA A 18 -33.19 15.53 -6.66
CA ALA A 18 -31.90 15.07 -6.15
C ALA A 18 -30.94 14.72 -7.30
N ALA A 19 -31.40 13.95 -8.30
CA ALA A 19 -30.59 13.54 -9.44
C ALA A 19 -30.05 14.74 -10.23
N ARG A 20 -30.87 15.77 -10.50
CA ARG A 20 -30.41 17.00 -11.18
C ARG A 20 -29.35 17.74 -10.39
N LEU A 21 -29.48 17.81 -9.06
CA LEU A 21 -28.53 18.54 -8.20
C LEU A 21 -27.19 17.81 -8.12
N VAL A 22 -27.21 16.48 -8.06
CA VAL A 22 -26.00 15.65 -8.13
C VAL A 22 -25.27 15.87 -9.45
N LEU A 23 -25.98 15.84 -10.59
CA LEU A 23 -25.38 16.10 -11.90
C LEU A 23 -24.83 17.53 -12.00
N ALA A 24 -25.60 18.53 -11.56
CA ALA A 24 -25.16 19.93 -11.61
C ALA A 24 -23.89 20.15 -10.76
N GLY A 25 -23.87 19.58 -9.55
CA GLY A 25 -22.69 19.62 -8.67
C GLY A 25 -21.49 18.92 -9.29
N MET A 26 -21.68 17.74 -9.90
CA MET A 26 -20.61 17.01 -10.58
C MET A 26 -19.99 17.84 -11.73
N PHE A 27 -20.80 18.44 -12.60
CA PHE A 27 -20.30 19.29 -13.69
C PHE A 27 -19.65 20.58 -13.18
N ALA A 28 -20.21 21.21 -12.15
CA ALA A 28 -19.61 22.41 -11.55
C ALA A 28 -18.24 22.12 -10.93
N VAL A 29 -18.12 21.03 -10.16
CA VAL A 29 -16.83 20.60 -9.59
C VAL A 29 -15.83 20.24 -10.69
N ALA A 30 -16.28 19.54 -11.74
CA ALA A 30 -15.44 19.20 -12.89
C ALA A 30 -14.90 20.45 -13.60
N ALA A 31 -15.74 21.47 -13.78
CA ALA A 31 -15.36 22.73 -14.41
C ALA A 31 -14.38 23.53 -13.54
N LEU A 32 -14.68 23.66 -12.24
CA LEU A 32 -13.81 24.36 -11.28
C LEU A 32 -12.44 23.70 -11.18
N ALA A 33 -12.39 22.37 -11.14
CA ALA A 33 -11.12 21.64 -11.08
C ALA A 33 -10.28 21.84 -12.34
N LYS A 34 -10.90 21.96 -13.53
CA LYS A 34 -10.21 22.27 -14.79
C LYS A 34 -9.80 23.74 -14.92
N VAL A 35 -10.53 24.65 -14.30
CA VAL A 35 -10.12 26.06 -14.19
C VAL A 35 -8.87 26.17 -13.30
N ALA A 36 -8.82 25.42 -12.20
CA ALA A 36 -7.64 25.36 -11.33
C ALA A 36 -6.43 24.72 -12.03
N ASP A 37 -6.66 23.78 -12.95
CA ASP A 37 -5.62 23.06 -13.69
C ASP A 37 -5.80 23.18 -15.22
N ARG A 38 -5.66 24.40 -15.74
CA ARG A 38 -5.75 24.67 -17.19
C ARG A 38 -4.66 23.97 -18.00
N GLY A 39 -3.50 23.74 -17.39
CA GLY A 39 -2.40 22.98 -17.98
C GLY A 39 -2.79 21.52 -18.22
N GLY A 40 -3.29 20.85 -17.18
CA GLY A 40 -3.80 19.47 -17.25
C GLY A 40 -4.97 19.33 -18.22
N ALA A 41 -5.87 20.32 -18.27
CA ALA A 41 -6.99 20.31 -19.23
C ALA A 41 -6.52 20.32 -20.70
N ARG A 42 -5.49 21.11 -21.03
CA ARG A 42 -4.88 21.13 -22.38
C ARG A 42 -4.16 19.83 -22.69
N GLN A 43 -3.41 19.29 -21.74
CA GLN A 43 -2.69 18.03 -21.88
C GLN A 43 -3.66 16.87 -22.13
N ALA A 44 -4.76 16.80 -21.38
CA ALA A 44 -5.82 15.81 -21.61
C ALA A 44 -6.37 15.90 -23.04
N VAL A 45 -6.77 17.09 -23.48
CA VAL A 45 -7.30 17.31 -24.84
C VAL A 45 -6.30 16.84 -25.92
N THR A 46 -5.01 17.13 -25.76
CA THR A 46 -3.98 16.62 -26.68
C THR A 46 -3.79 15.11 -26.61
N ALA A 47 -3.89 14.51 -25.42
CA ALA A 47 -3.77 13.07 -25.22
C ALA A 47 -4.92 12.30 -25.88
N PHE A 48 -6.09 12.93 -26.01
CA PHE A 48 -7.23 12.44 -26.79
C PHE A 48 -7.11 12.67 -28.30
N GLY A 49 -5.98 13.21 -28.79
CA GLY A 49 -5.66 13.31 -30.22
C GLY A 49 -5.99 14.66 -30.86
N VAL A 50 -6.39 15.67 -30.09
CA VAL A 50 -6.63 17.03 -30.61
C VAL A 50 -5.27 17.72 -30.88
N PRO A 51 -5.06 18.33 -32.06
CA PRO A 51 -3.81 19.02 -32.39
C PRO A 51 -3.47 20.11 -31.37
N ARG A 52 -2.18 20.28 -31.06
CA ARG A 52 -1.69 21.26 -30.06
C ARG A 52 -2.17 22.69 -30.33
N ALA A 53 -2.30 23.08 -31.60
CA ALA A 53 -2.79 24.39 -32.01
C ALA A 53 -4.27 24.64 -31.60
N ALA A 54 -5.10 23.60 -31.62
CA ALA A 54 -6.51 23.68 -31.25
C ALA A 54 -6.77 23.35 -29.77
N ALA A 55 -5.81 22.74 -29.07
CA ALA A 55 -6.00 22.21 -27.72
C ALA A 55 -6.40 23.28 -26.69
N ALA A 56 -5.85 24.50 -26.79
CA ALA A 56 -6.21 25.59 -25.88
C ALA A 56 -7.67 26.05 -26.08
N LEU A 57 -8.12 26.15 -27.33
CA LEU A 57 -9.48 26.51 -27.67
C LEU A 57 -10.47 25.43 -27.21
N VAL A 58 -10.18 24.16 -27.55
CA VAL A 58 -11.03 23.02 -27.18
C VAL A 58 -11.11 22.82 -25.67
N ALA A 59 -9.99 22.97 -24.94
CA ALA A 59 -10.00 22.89 -23.48
C ALA A 59 -10.86 24.00 -22.85
N THR A 60 -10.82 25.21 -23.41
CA THR A 60 -11.63 26.34 -22.93
C THR A 60 -13.12 26.12 -23.25
N ALA A 61 -13.45 25.66 -24.46
CA ALA A 61 -14.80 25.31 -24.86
C ALA A 61 -15.39 24.18 -24.00
N MET A 62 -14.57 23.20 -23.62
CA MET A 62 -14.97 22.13 -22.71
C MET A 62 -15.35 22.67 -21.32
N ILE A 63 -14.52 23.53 -20.71
CA ILE A 63 -14.83 24.17 -19.42
C ILE A 63 -16.13 24.99 -19.50
N ALA A 64 -16.29 25.79 -20.56
CA ALA A 64 -17.50 26.59 -20.76
C ALA A 64 -18.75 25.71 -20.91
N THR A 65 -18.60 24.57 -21.60
CA THR A 65 -19.69 23.58 -21.76
C THR A 65 -20.06 22.96 -20.42
N GLU A 66 -19.10 22.60 -19.57
CA GLU A 66 -19.38 22.04 -18.25
C GLU A 66 -20.13 23.02 -17.33
N PHE A 67 -19.73 24.29 -17.31
CA PHE A 67 -20.49 25.34 -16.61
C PHE A 67 -21.87 25.55 -17.20
N GLY A 68 -21.99 25.57 -18.54
CA GLY A 68 -23.26 25.72 -19.23
C GLY A 68 -24.23 24.59 -18.92
N VAL A 69 -23.76 23.35 -18.91
CA VAL A 69 -24.55 22.16 -18.53
C VAL A 69 -24.99 22.25 -17.07
N ALA A 70 -24.09 22.63 -16.15
CA ALA A 70 -24.43 22.80 -14.74
C ALA A 70 -25.52 23.87 -14.53
N ALA A 71 -25.40 25.02 -15.22
CA ALA A 71 -26.39 26.09 -15.16
C ALA A 71 -27.75 25.63 -15.75
N LEU A 72 -27.74 24.95 -16.90
CA LEU A 72 -28.94 24.42 -17.53
C LEU A 72 -29.64 23.36 -16.66
N LEU A 73 -28.90 22.52 -15.94
CA LEU A 73 -29.50 21.54 -15.01
C LEU A 73 -30.27 22.20 -13.86
N ILE A 74 -29.89 23.44 -13.49
CA ILE A 74 -30.56 24.23 -12.45
C ILE A 74 -31.76 24.98 -13.04
N THR A 75 -31.58 25.68 -14.16
CA THR A 75 -32.59 26.58 -14.74
C THR A 75 -33.61 25.85 -15.62
N GLN A 76 -33.17 24.88 -16.41
CA GLN A 76 -33.98 24.11 -17.36
C GLN A 76 -33.66 22.60 -17.28
N PRO A 77 -34.12 21.89 -16.23
CA PRO A 77 -33.59 20.57 -15.86
C PRO A 77 -33.61 19.52 -16.98
N ARG A 78 -34.65 19.50 -17.83
CA ARG A 78 -34.73 18.54 -18.95
C ARG A 78 -33.73 18.85 -20.06
N ALA A 79 -33.60 20.13 -20.43
CA ALA A 79 -32.65 20.57 -21.45
C ALA A 79 -31.21 20.37 -20.94
N GLY A 80 -30.94 20.72 -19.68
CA GLY A 80 -29.65 20.47 -19.03
C GLY A 80 -29.31 18.99 -18.95
N ALA A 81 -30.28 18.12 -18.66
CA ALA A 81 -30.08 16.67 -18.66
C ALA A 81 -29.80 16.11 -20.06
N GLY A 82 -30.48 16.62 -21.09
CA GLY A 82 -30.18 16.27 -22.48
C GLY A 82 -28.76 16.69 -22.88
N ALA A 83 -28.35 17.91 -22.54
CA ALA A 83 -26.98 18.40 -22.79
C ALA A 83 -25.92 17.58 -22.04
N ALA A 84 -26.18 17.27 -20.76
CA ALA A 84 -25.33 16.39 -19.96
C ALA A 84 -25.16 15.02 -20.62
N LEU A 85 -26.26 14.41 -21.10
CA LEU A 85 -26.22 13.11 -21.77
C LEU A 85 -25.35 13.14 -23.02
N VAL A 86 -25.47 14.18 -23.84
CA VAL A 86 -24.63 14.35 -25.05
C VAL A 86 -23.15 14.44 -24.69
N VAL A 87 -22.79 15.25 -23.70
CA VAL A 87 -21.40 15.40 -23.25
C VAL A 87 -20.85 14.10 -22.68
N LEU A 88 -21.61 13.43 -21.81
CA LEU A 88 -21.22 12.15 -21.21
C LEU A 88 -21.07 11.06 -22.28
N ALA A 89 -22.00 10.96 -23.23
CA ALA A 89 -21.93 9.99 -24.33
C ALA A 89 -20.73 10.25 -25.25
N GLY A 90 -20.47 11.52 -25.61
CA GLY A 90 -19.31 11.90 -26.41
C GLY A 90 -17.99 11.53 -25.72
N PHE A 91 -17.88 11.82 -24.42
CA PHE A 91 -16.73 11.40 -23.63
C PHE A 91 -16.60 9.87 -23.56
N ALA A 92 -17.70 9.14 -23.35
CA ALA A 92 -17.70 7.67 -23.32
C ALA A 92 -17.17 7.08 -24.64
N ALA A 93 -17.63 7.62 -25.77
CA ALA A 93 -17.21 7.18 -27.10
C ALA A 93 -15.71 7.43 -27.34
N ALA A 94 -15.22 8.63 -26.97
CA ALA A 94 -13.80 8.96 -27.08
C ALA A 94 -12.93 8.08 -26.17
N ALA A 95 -13.37 7.82 -24.95
CA ALA A 95 -12.71 6.92 -24.01
C ALA A 95 -12.68 5.47 -24.53
N LEU A 96 -13.82 4.95 -24.99
CA LEU A 96 -13.93 3.60 -25.52
C LEU A 96 -13.06 3.41 -26.78
N ALA A 97 -13.04 4.39 -27.69
CA ALA A 97 -12.20 4.34 -28.89
C ALA A 97 -10.71 4.27 -28.56
N ASN A 98 -10.26 4.94 -27.48
CA ASN A 98 -8.88 4.83 -27.02
C ASN A 98 -8.59 3.47 -26.37
N LEU A 99 -9.50 2.97 -25.52
CA LEU A 99 -9.36 1.67 -24.86
C LEU A 99 -9.32 0.51 -25.87
N VAL A 100 -10.20 0.52 -26.88
CA VAL A 100 -10.22 -0.49 -27.96
C VAL A 100 -8.94 -0.46 -28.79
N ARG A 101 -8.30 0.72 -28.93
CA ARG A 101 -7.00 0.88 -29.60
C ARG A 101 -5.80 0.61 -28.67
N GLY A 102 -6.03 0.09 -27.46
CA GLY A 102 -4.99 -0.19 -26.47
C GLY A 102 -4.32 1.04 -25.87
N ARG A 103 -4.84 2.25 -26.13
CA ARG A 103 -4.29 3.51 -25.61
C ARG A 103 -4.94 3.84 -24.27
N ARG A 104 -4.13 4.11 -23.26
CA ARG A 104 -4.57 4.52 -21.91
C ARG A 104 -3.96 5.87 -21.54
N PRO A 105 -4.41 6.97 -22.16
CA PRO A 105 -3.92 8.30 -21.81
C PRO A 105 -4.28 8.65 -20.36
N ASP A 106 -3.43 9.47 -19.74
CA ASP A 106 -3.68 9.98 -18.39
C ASP A 106 -4.91 10.91 -18.39
N CYS A 107 -5.88 10.57 -17.55
CA CYS A 107 -7.17 11.23 -17.53
C CYS A 107 -7.20 12.37 -16.51
N HIS A 108 -6.96 13.60 -16.93
CA HIS A 108 -7.17 14.81 -16.11
C HIS A 108 -8.61 15.36 -16.17
N CYS A 109 -9.61 14.47 -16.34
CA CYS A 109 -11.01 14.86 -16.56
C CYS A 109 -11.66 15.57 -15.35
N PHE A 110 -11.07 15.51 -14.16
CA PHE A 110 -11.46 16.29 -12.98
C PHE A 110 -10.27 17.12 -12.45
N GLY A 111 -9.38 17.57 -13.35
CA GLY A 111 -8.12 18.21 -12.96
C GLY A 111 -7.28 17.28 -12.07
N ARG A 112 -6.67 17.84 -11.03
CA ARG A 112 -5.85 17.10 -10.04
C ARG A 112 -6.63 16.16 -9.11
N LEU A 113 -7.97 16.20 -9.12
CA LEU A 113 -8.81 15.35 -8.25
C LEU A 113 -8.95 13.91 -8.77
N SER A 114 -8.50 13.64 -10.00
CA SER A 114 -8.50 12.32 -10.61
C SER A 114 -7.25 12.20 -11.46
N SER A 115 -6.24 11.47 -10.97
CA SER A 115 -5.04 11.11 -11.70
C SER A 115 -4.97 9.59 -11.83
N GLY A 116 -4.85 9.11 -13.06
CA GLY A 116 -4.74 7.69 -13.35
C GLY A 116 -5.01 7.39 -14.83
N PRO A 117 -4.46 6.27 -15.34
CA PRO A 117 -4.65 5.87 -16.72
C PRO A 117 -6.13 5.57 -16.99
N LEU A 118 -6.60 5.92 -18.18
CA LEU A 118 -7.95 5.60 -18.63
C LEU A 118 -8.24 4.09 -18.45
N GLY A 119 -9.36 3.76 -17.79
CA GLY A 119 -9.74 2.37 -17.53
C GLY A 119 -11.24 2.11 -17.52
N TRP A 120 -11.62 0.84 -17.43
CA TRP A 120 -13.03 0.40 -17.37
C TRP A 120 -13.86 1.06 -16.26
N PRO A 121 -13.32 1.35 -15.05
CA PRO A 121 -14.07 2.09 -14.04
C PRO A 121 -14.49 3.50 -14.49
N THR A 122 -13.73 4.15 -15.39
CA THR A 122 -14.08 5.46 -15.95
C THR A 122 -15.34 5.39 -16.81
N LEU A 123 -15.47 4.34 -17.63
CA LEU A 123 -16.68 4.10 -18.42
C LEU A 123 -17.89 3.76 -17.53
N ALA A 124 -17.70 2.92 -16.51
CA ALA A 124 -18.77 2.56 -15.57
C ALA A 124 -19.29 3.78 -14.79
N ARG A 125 -18.37 4.62 -14.28
CA ARG A 125 -18.70 5.90 -13.63
C ARG A 125 -19.51 6.81 -14.56
N ASN A 126 -19.06 6.98 -15.79
CA ASN A 126 -19.73 7.82 -16.77
C ASN A 126 -21.11 7.28 -17.16
N GLY A 127 -21.24 5.95 -17.27
CA GLY A 127 -22.52 5.27 -17.47
C GLY A 127 -23.50 5.49 -16.31
N CYS A 128 -23.02 5.52 -15.06
CA CYS A 128 -23.83 5.84 -13.89
C CYS A 128 -24.41 7.27 -13.98
N PHE A 129 -23.60 8.27 -14.34
CA PHE A 129 -24.09 9.65 -14.52
C PHE A 129 -25.01 9.79 -15.73
N ALA A 130 -24.71 9.09 -16.83
CA ALA A 130 -25.57 9.08 -18.02
C ALA A 130 -26.97 8.54 -17.68
N THR A 131 -27.05 7.51 -16.82
CA THR A 131 -28.33 6.95 -16.34
C THR A 131 -29.16 7.99 -15.59
N LEU A 132 -28.52 8.76 -14.69
CA LEU A 132 -29.19 9.86 -13.98
C LEU A 132 -29.65 10.95 -14.96
N ALA A 133 -28.84 11.27 -15.97
CA ALA A 133 -29.19 12.26 -16.98
C ALA A 133 -30.40 11.78 -17.81
N THR A 134 -30.43 10.52 -18.24
CA THR A 134 -31.58 9.92 -18.94
C THR A 134 -32.85 9.94 -18.08
N PHE A 135 -32.74 9.59 -16.79
CA PHE A 135 -33.87 9.63 -15.85
C PHE A 135 -34.47 11.04 -15.74
N VAL A 136 -33.63 12.09 -15.62
CA VAL A 136 -34.09 13.48 -15.55
C VAL A 136 -34.66 13.95 -16.89
N ALA A 137 -34.00 13.64 -18.01
CA ALA A 137 -34.43 14.02 -19.35
C ALA A 137 -35.81 13.44 -19.72
N CYS A 138 -36.05 12.16 -19.38
CA CYS A 138 -37.31 11.47 -19.63
C CYS A 138 -38.40 11.78 -18.59
N GLY A 139 -38.19 12.75 -17.69
CA GLY A 139 -39.23 13.14 -16.73
C GLY A 139 -39.53 12.06 -15.67
N GLY A 140 -38.56 11.22 -15.34
CA GLY A 140 -38.73 10.11 -14.40
C GLY A 140 -39.45 8.88 -14.96
N GLN A 141 -39.71 8.84 -16.27
CA GLN A 141 -40.24 7.67 -16.96
C GLN A 141 -39.16 6.58 -17.07
N PHE A 142 -39.56 5.31 -17.16
CA PHE A 142 -38.64 4.14 -17.22
C PHE A 142 -37.79 3.93 -15.96
N GLY A 143 -38.34 4.23 -14.78
CA GLY A 143 -37.64 4.15 -13.50
C GLY A 143 -36.94 2.81 -13.25
N TRP A 144 -37.66 1.67 -13.34
CA TRP A 144 -37.10 0.34 -13.02
C TRP A 144 -35.93 -0.13 -13.91
N PRO A 145 -35.99 -0.04 -15.26
CA PRO A 145 -34.84 -0.41 -16.09
C PRO A 145 -33.64 0.53 -15.91
N LEU A 146 -33.89 1.83 -15.71
CA LEU A 146 -32.82 2.80 -15.44
C LEU A 146 -32.20 2.59 -14.07
N THR A 147 -32.97 2.28 -13.02
CA THR A 147 -32.42 1.95 -11.71
C THR A 147 -31.60 0.67 -11.75
N GLY A 148 -32.08 -0.37 -12.44
CA GLY A 148 -31.32 -1.60 -12.64
C GLY A 148 -29.98 -1.36 -13.32
N PHE A 149 -29.98 -0.64 -14.45
CA PHE A 149 -28.75 -0.31 -15.18
C PHE A 149 -27.81 0.58 -14.36
N GLY A 150 -28.35 1.58 -13.65
CA GLY A 150 -27.59 2.46 -12.76
C GLY A 150 -26.92 1.70 -11.61
N ILE A 151 -27.63 0.73 -11.00
CA ILE A 151 -27.07 -0.14 -9.95
C ILE A 151 -25.92 -0.99 -10.50
N VAL A 152 -26.07 -1.57 -11.69
CA VAL A 152 -25.00 -2.36 -12.32
C VAL A 152 -23.77 -1.48 -12.61
N MET A 153 -23.97 -0.29 -13.19
CA MET A 153 -22.86 0.64 -13.46
C MET A 153 -22.18 1.12 -12.17
N LEU A 154 -22.95 1.39 -11.12
CA LEU A 154 -22.43 1.77 -9.80
C LEU A 154 -21.65 0.62 -9.16
N ALA A 155 -22.14 -0.62 -9.28
CA ALA A 155 -21.47 -1.81 -8.81
C ALA A 155 -20.16 -2.08 -9.58
N LEU A 156 -20.12 -1.84 -10.90
CA LEU A 156 -18.90 -1.95 -11.68
C LEU A 156 -17.89 -0.83 -11.35
N TRP A 157 -18.38 0.36 -11.00
CA TRP A 157 -17.54 1.48 -10.60
C TRP A 157 -16.94 1.29 -9.19
N LEU A 158 -17.78 1.01 -8.19
CA LEU A 158 -17.38 0.94 -6.79
C LEU A 158 -17.00 -0.47 -6.34
N GLY A 159 -17.53 -1.51 -6.97
CA GLY A 159 -17.38 -2.91 -6.58
C GLY A 159 -15.93 -3.36 -6.44
N PRO A 160 -15.02 -3.08 -7.39
CA PRO A 160 -13.63 -3.47 -7.25
C PRO A 160 -12.92 -2.79 -6.06
N ALA A 161 -13.22 -1.51 -5.79
CA ALA A 161 -12.64 -0.77 -4.66
C ALA A 161 -13.26 -1.19 -3.32
N ALA A 162 -14.58 -1.35 -3.28
CA ALA A 162 -15.33 -1.82 -2.11
C ALA A 162 -14.95 -3.26 -1.77
N ARG A 163 -14.83 -4.16 -2.75
CA ARG A 163 -14.35 -5.53 -2.57
C ARG A 163 -12.92 -5.56 -2.04
N ARG A 164 -12.01 -4.75 -2.60
CA ARG A 164 -10.64 -4.63 -2.07
C ARG A 164 -10.61 -4.10 -0.64
N ARG A 165 -11.44 -3.12 -0.30
CA ARG A 165 -11.53 -2.55 1.07
C ARG A 165 -12.21 -3.50 2.05
N TRP A 166 -13.15 -4.34 1.59
CA TRP A 166 -13.77 -5.40 2.38
C TRP A 166 -12.80 -6.55 2.64
N LEU A 167 -12.01 -6.93 1.63
CA LEU A 167 -10.93 -7.92 1.75
C LEU A 167 -9.76 -7.38 2.59
N ALA A 168 -9.52 -6.07 2.58
CA ALA A 168 -8.49 -5.40 3.38
C ALA A 168 -8.93 -5.06 4.82
N ARG A 169 -9.96 -5.74 5.37
CA ARG A 169 -10.28 -5.60 6.80
C ARG A 169 -9.11 -6.16 7.64
N PRO A 170 -8.62 -5.42 8.65
CA PRO A 170 -7.51 -5.88 9.48
C PRO A 170 -7.98 -7.11 10.27
N GLY A 171 -7.31 -8.25 10.09
CA GLY A 171 -7.59 -9.45 10.88
C GLY A 171 -7.47 -10.80 10.17
N THR A 172 -7.24 -10.84 8.85
CA THR A 172 -6.94 -12.09 8.14
C THR A 172 -5.56 -11.99 7.51
N ALA A 173 -4.72 -13.00 7.73
CA ALA A 173 -3.36 -13.07 7.24
C ALA A 173 -3.30 -13.48 5.75
N ASP A 174 -4.25 -12.99 4.94
CA ASP A 174 -4.36 -13.32 3.52
C ASP A 174 -3.43 -12.39 2.72
N GLY A 175 -2.19 -12.85 2.59
CA GLY A 175 -1.13 -12.18 1.85
C GLY A 175 0.20 -12.93 1.88
N LEU A 176 0.33 -13.95 2.74
CA LEU A 176 1.51 -14.81 2.75
C LEU A 176 1.50 -15.72 1.52
N ALA A 177 2.32 -15.40 0.52
CA ALA A 177 2.64 -16.24 -0.62
C ALA A 177 4.16 -16.21 -0.81
N LEU A 178 4.85 -17.19 -0.21
CA LEU A 178 6.30 -17.25 -0.19
C LEU A 178 6.82 -18.51 -0.87
N PRO A 179 7.86 -18.43 -1.71
CA PRO A 179 8.51 -19.62 -2.25
C PRO A 179 9.31 -20.35 -1.16
N ASP A 180 9.36 -21.68 -1.25
CA ASP A 180 10.37 -22.48 -0.56
C ASP A 180 11.66 -22.59 -1.38
N ARG A 181 12.64 -23.34 -0.87
CA ARG A 181 13.93 -23.61 -1.53
C ARG A 181 13.82 -24.28 -2.90
N ALA A 182 12.78 -25.07 -3.11
CA ALA A 182 12.55 -25.76 -4.37
C ALA A 182 11.75 -24.88 -5.36
N GLY A 183 11.40 -23.65 -4.97
CA GLY A 183 10.60 -22.72 -5.75
C GLY A 183 9.10 -22.97 -5.66
N ASN A 184 8.63 -23.87 -4.79
CA ASN A 184 7.19 -24.08 -4.59
C ASN A 184 6.62 -22.91 -3.78
N VAL A 185 5.54 -22.32 -4.29
CA VAL A 185 4.86 -21.22 -3.59
C VAL A 185 3.89 -21.75 -2.55
N TRP A 186 4.16 -21.39 -1.30
CA TRP A 186 3.33 -21.66 -0.13
C TRP A 186 2.46 -20.45 0.18
N THR A 187 1.15 -20.64 0.09
CA THR A 187 0.17 -19.66 0.55
C THR A 187 -0.22 -19.94 1.99
N LEU A 188 -0.79 -18.96 2.69
CA LEU A 188 -1.32 -19.19 4.04
C LEU A 188 -2.33 -20.34 4.05
N ASP A 189 -3.23 -20.41 3.07
CA ASP A 189 -4.22 -21.49 2.94
C ASP A 189 -3.55 -22.87 2.86
N LYS A 190 -2.52 -23.01 2.01
CA LYS A 190 -1.74 -24.26 1.90
C LYS A 190 -1.02 -24.61 3.20
N LEU A 191 -0.54 -23.61 3.94
CA LEU A 191 0.12 -23.82 5.23
C LEU A 191 -0.87 -24.18 6.35
N LEU A 192 -2.13 -23.77 6.24
CA LEU A 192 -3.20 -24.13 7.17
C LEU A 192 -3.82 -25.51 6.85
N GLU A 193 -3.57 -26.06 5.65
CA GLU A 193 -4.10 -27.37 5.23
C GLU A 193 -3.17 -28.56 5.57
N PRO A 194 -3.66 -29.62 6.22
CA PRO A 194 -4.99 -29.78 6.81
C PRO A 194 -5.09 -29.03 8.16
N ARG A 195 -6.27 -28.49 8.50
CA ARG A 195 -6.61 -27.68 9.71
C ARG A 195 -5.83 -28.06 10.98
N ARG A 196 -4.59 -27.57 11.08
CA ARG A 196 -3.68 -27.76 12.21
C ARG A 196 -3.19 -26.37 12.62
N PRO A 197 -2.87 -26.15 13.90
CA PRO A 197 -2.22 -24.93 14.32
C PRO A 197 -0.94 -24.70 13.48
N LEU A 198 -0.77 -23.48 12.98
CA LEU A 198 0.36 -23.05 12.17
C LEU A 198 1.25 -22.14 13.01
N MET A 199 2.49 -22.55 13.21
CA MET A 199 3.54 -21.75 13.83
C MET A 199 4.41 -21.14 12.73
N LEU A 200 4.40 -19.81 12.64
CA LEU A 200 5.31 -19.05 11.78
C LEU A 200 6.45 -18.51 12.63
N ILE A 201 7.67 -18.94 12.36
CA ILE A 201 8.88 -18.47 13.03
C ILE A 201 9.66 -17.59 12.06
N PHE A 202 9.89 -16.35 12.44
CA PHE A 202 10.55 -15.35 11.62
C PHE A 202 12.02 -15.26 12.00
N SER A 203 12.89 -15.50 11.01
CA SER A 203 14.34 -15.48 11.12
C SER A 203 14.95 -14.61 10.03
N GLN A 204 16.17 -14.13 10.22
CA GLN A 204 16.90 -13.40 9.18
C GLN A 204 18.36 -13.85 9.17
N PRO A 205 19.05 -13.83 8.02
CA PRO A 205 20.46 -14.16 7.96
C PRO A 205 21.27 -13.22 8.86
N GLY A 206 22.33 -13.74 9.49
CA GLY A 206 23.20 -12.96 10.38
C GLY A 206 22.63 -12.72 11.78
N CYS A 207 21.47 -13.27 12.11
CA CYS A 207 20.90 -13.26 13.46
C CYS A 207 21.46 -14.42 14.29
N GLY A 208 22.47 -14.18 15.14
CA GLY A 208 23.09 -15.24 15.95
C GLY A 208 22.11 -15.97 16.89
N ALA A 209 21.11 -15.27 17.44
CA ALA A 209 20.05 -15.90 18.23
C ALA A 209 19.13 -16.79 17.38
N CYS A 210 18.95 -16.46 16.10
CA CYS A 210 18.19 -17.26 15.16
C CYS A 210 18.98 -18.51 14.76
N ASP A 211 20.29 -18.39 14.55
CA ASP A 211 21.19 -19.51 14.22
C ASP A 211 21.19 -20.59 15.31
N LEU A 212 21.21 -20.16 16.58
CA LEU A 212 21.10 -21.07 17.74
C LEU A 212 19.73 -21.76 17.81
N LEU A 213 18.67 -21.15 17.29
CA LEU A 213 17.31 -21.68 17.31
C LEU A 213 17.05 -22.67 16.17
N LEU A 214 17.80 -22.64 15.07
CA LEU A 214 17.54 -23.49 13.89
C LEU A 214 17.50 -25.00 14.19
N PRO A 215 18.40 -25.58 15.02
CA PRO A 215 18.34 -27.00 15.33
C PRO A 215 17.05 -27.37 16.07
N GLU A 216 16.55 -26.47 16.92
CA GLU A 216 15.26 -26.64 17.59
C GLU A 216 14.09 -26.51 16.61
N VAL A 217 14.13 -25.54 15.69
CA VAL A 217 13.11 -25.42 14.63
C VAL A 217 13.04 -26.70 13.78
N ALA A 218 14.19 -27.25 13.38
CA ALA A 218 14.24 -28.51 12.63
C ALA A 218 13.65 -29.68 13.44
N ARG A 219 13.96 -29.76 14.74
CA ARG A 219 13.36 -30.75 15.64
C ARG A 219 11.86 -30.56 15.79
N TRP A 220 11.37 -29.35 16.00
CA TRP A 220 9.93 -29.08 16.11
C TRP A 220 9.18 -29.40 14.81
N GLN A 221 9.77 -29.13 13.64
CA GLN A 221 9.21 -29.53 12.36
C GLN A 221 9.05 -31.06 12.24
N HIS A 222 9.97 -31.82 12.83
CA HIS A 222 9.90 -33.29 12.85
C HIS A 222 8.94 -33.81 13.94
N ASP A 223 9.15 -33.42 15.20
CA ASP A 223 8.46 -33.94 16.38
C ASP A 223 6.97 -33.54 16.44
N LEU A 224 6.62 -32.40 15.83
CA LEU A 224 5.26 -31.89 15.75
C LEU A 224 4.59 -32.16 14.41
N ASP A 225 5.25 -32.86 13.48
CA ASP A 225 4.59 -33.25 12.24
C ASP A 225 3.32 -34.06 12.55
N GLY A 226 2.26 -33.81 11.79
CA GLY A 226 0.93 -34.32 12.13
C GLY A 226 0.13 -33.47 13.12
N ARG A 227 0.76 -32.70 14.01
CA ARG A 227 0.14 -31.99 15.15
C ARG A 227 0.10 -30.47 14.99
N VAL A 228 1.24 -29.86 14.70
CA VAL A 228 1.41 -28.42 14.51
C VAL A 228 2.28 -28.25 13.28
N ARG A 229 1.89 -27.40 12.33
CA ARG A 229 2.77 -27.08 11.20
C ARG A 229 3.72 -25.96 11.63
N VAL A 230 5.03 -26.22 11.59
CA VAL A 230 6.04 -25.22 11.90
C VAL A 230 6.73 -24.79 10.60
N ALA A 231 6.65 -23.51 10.25
CA ALA A 231 7.32 -22.95 9.07
C ALA A 231 8.27 -21.84 9.48
N LEU A 232 9.50 -21.89 8.98
CA LEU A 232 10.47 -20.82 9.13
C LEU A 232 10.29 -19.82 7.98
N VAL A 233 10.05 -18.55 8.29
CA VAL A 233 10.02 -17.43 7.33
C VAL A 233 11.34 -16.70 7.45
N ASN A 234 12.17 -16.76 6.41
CA ASN A 234 13.50 -16.18 6.39
C ASN A 234 13.54 -14.87 5.58
N GLY A 235 13.99 -13.78 6.19
CA GLY A 235 14.05 -12.43 5.61
C GLY A 235 15.19 -12.17 4.62
N GLY A 236 15.85 -13.22 4.11
CA GLY A 236 16.96 -13.11 3.15
C GLY A 236 17.09 -14.38 2.30
N PRO A 237 18.11 -14.47 1.43
CA PRO A 237 18.26 -15.60 0.52
C PRO A 237 18.33 -16.91 1.29
N ALA A 238 17.71 -17.97 0.74
CA ALA A 238 17.61 -19.27 1.39
C ALA A 238 19.00 -19.77 1.83
N GLY A 239 19.16 -20.02 3.13
CA GLY A 239 20.47 -20.34 3.70
C GLY A 239 20.44 -21.28 4.91
N HIS A 240 19.30 -21.41 5.58
CA HIS A 240 19.19 -22.15 6.85
C HIS A 240 18.65 -23.57 6.65
N ARG A 241 19.43 -24.63 6.93
CA ARG A 241 19.10 -26.05 6.65
C ARG A 241 17.94 -26.62 7.49
N VAL A 242 16.75 -26.02 7.45
CA VAL A 242 15.52 -26.58 8.03
C VAL A 242 14.59 -27.13 6.94
N PRO A 243 13.82 -28.21 7.21
CA PRO A 243 12.93 -28.84 6.22
C PRO A 243 11.92 -27.91 5.54
N LEU A 244 11.22 -27.04 6.29
CA LEU A 244 10.26 -26.07 5.73
C LEU A 244 10.74 -24.65 6.00
N GLU A 245 11.50 -24.11 5.04
CA GLU A 245 11.96 -22.72 4.98
C GLU A 245 11.27 -21.98 3.84
N LEU A 246 10.61 -20.87 4.17
CA LEU A 246 9.96 -19.95 3.25
C LEU A 246 10.81 -18.70 3.12
N VAL A 247 11.04 -18.25 1.89
CA VAL A 247 11.93 -17.13 1.58
C VAL A 247 11.11 -15.85 1.41
N ASP A 248 11.38 -14.86 2.26
CA ASP A 248 10.78 -13.52 2.20
C ASP A 248 11.87 -12.44 2.14
N GLU A 249 12.64 -12.45 1.05
CA GLU A 249 13.65 -11.41 0.77
C GLU A 249 13.05 -9.99 0.77
N SER A 250 11.78 -9.87 0.40
CA SER A 250 11.05 -8.60 0.36
C SER A 250 10.61 -8.10 1.73
N ARG A 251 10.72 -8.93 2.77
CA ARG A 251 10.19 -8.71 4.13
C ARG A 251 8.68 -8.35 4.16
N ALA A 252 7.93 -8.76 3.13
CA ALA A 252 6.50 -8.49 3.03
C ALA A 252 5.71 -9.24 4.10
N ALA A 253 6.08 -10.49 4.38
CA ALA A 253 5.51 -11.26 5.48
C ALA A 253 5.90 -10.67 6.84
N PHE A 254 7.15 -10.25 7.03
CA PHE A 254 7.56 -9.57 8.26
C PHE A 254 6.69 -8.34 8.55
N ALA A 255 6.44 -7.51 7.54
CA ALA A 255 5.59 -6.34 7.67
C ALA A 255 4.12 -6.71 7.92
N ALA A 256 3.56 -7.66 7.16
CA ALA A 256 2.18 -8.12 7.32
C ALA A 256 1.92 -8.68 8.73
N PHE A 257 2.92 -9.35 9.30
CA PHE A 257 2.86 -9.86 10.66
C PHE A 257 3.39 -8.87 11.71
N GLY A 258 3.74 -7.63 11.37
CA GLY A 258 4.22 -6.63 12.35
C GLY A 258 5.49 -7.08 13.10
N ILE A 259 6.34 -7.87 12.46
CA ILE A 259 7.55 -8.43 13.02
C ILE A 259 8.69 -7.44 12.87
N THR A 260 9.10 -6.86 13.99
CA THR A 260 10.15 -5.83 14.06
C THR A 260 11.50 -6.35 14.58
N ALA A 261 11.54 -7.58 15.09
CA ALA A 261 12.73 -8.23 15.62
C ALA A 261 12.72 -9.74 15.34
N THR A 262 13.89 -10.38 15.30
CA THR A 262 14.04 -11.83 15.14
C THR A 262 14.98 -12.40 16.20
N PRO A 263 14.83 -13.67 16.60
CA PRO A 263 13.75 -14.55 16.20
C PRO A 263 12.43 -14.12 16.84
N SER A 264 11.35 -14.17 16.09
CA SER A 264 9.99 -13.97 16.60
C SER A 264 9.08 -15.07 16.09
N ALA A 265 8.02 -15.41 16.82
CA ALA A 265 7.04 -16.37 16.35
C ALA A 265 5.60 -15.88 16.54
N VAL A 266 4.74 -16.39 15.68
CA VAL A 266 3.30 -16.16 15.71
C VAL A 266 2.61 -17.51 15.52
N LEU A 267 1.67 -17.81 16.41
CA LEU A 267 0.78 -18.95 16.29
C LEU A 267 -0.52 -18.50 15.62
N ILE A 268 -0.96 -19.29 14.64
CA ILE A 268 -2.26 -19.15 14.00
C ILE A 268 -3.04 -20.44 14.23
N ASP A 269 -4.17 -20.35 14.90
CA ASP A 269 -5.06 -21.48 15.15
C ASP A 269 -6.52 -21.06 14.89
N ASP A 270 -7.23 -21.85 14.09
CA ASP A 270 -8.60 -21.58 13.65
C ASP A 270 -8.85 -20.11 13.17
N GLY A 271 -7.87 -19.57 12.41
CA GLY A 271 -7.92 -18.20 11.90
C GLY A 271 -7.63 -17.11 12.94
N ARG A 272 -7.39 -17.47 14.20
CA ARG A 272 -6.98 -16.54 15.27
C ARG A 272 -5.47 -16.50 15.39
N ARG A 273 -4.94 -15.28 15.58
CA ARG A 273 -3.52 -15.01 15.70
C ARG A 273 -3.14 -14.77 17.17
N SER A 274 -2.04 -15.37 17.63
CA SER A 274 -1.46 -15.06 18.95
C SER A 274 -0.74 -13.72 18.97
N GLU A 275 -0.40 -13.26 20.17
CA GLU A 275 0.63 -12.23 20.34
C GLU A 275 1.99 -12.71 19.78
N ILE A 276 2.86 -11.75 19.47
CA ILE A 276 4.19 -12.01 18.91
C ILE A 276 5.12 -12.45 20.05
N ALA A 277 5.54 -13.71 20.04
CA ALA A 277 6.61 -14.19 20.89
C ALA A 277 7.95 -13.70 20.35
N ARG A 278 8.80 -13.10 21.19
CA ARG A 278 10.11 -12.54 20.79
C ARG A 278 11.23 -13.24 21.56
N GLY A 279 12.22 -13.76 20.85
CA GLY A 279 13.35 -14.50 21.43
C GLY A 279 13.09 -16.00 21.65
N ALA A 280 14.16 -16.78 21.78
CA ALA A 280 14.11 -18.25 21.81
C ALA A 280 13.21 -18.83 22.91
N THR A 281 13.30 -18.31 24.14
CA THR A 281 12.50 -18.81 25.29
C THR A 281 11.00 -18.64 25.05
N ALA A 282 10.56 -17.44 24.66
CA ALA A 282 9.15 -17.16 24.40
C ALA A 282 8.62 -17.96 23.20
N ILE A 283 9.47 -18.24 22.20
CA ILE A 283 9.12 -19.09 21.07
C ILE A 283 8.92 -20.53 21.54
N GLY A 284 9.82 -21.07 22.38
CA GLY A 284 9.67 -22.40 22.96
C GLY A 284 8.36 -22.55 23.76
N GLU A 285 8.04 -21.59 24.61
CA GLU A 285 6.78 -21.57 25.39
C GLU A 285 5.54 -21.54 24.48
N LEU A 286 5.59 -20.78 23.39
CA LEU A 286 4.50 -20.69 22.41
C LEU A 286 4.35 -21.99 21.61
N VAL A 287 5.45 -22.67 21.29
CA VAL A 287 5.45 -23.98 20.62
C VAL A 287 4.84 -25.05 21.54
N ASP A 288 5.22 -25.06 22.81
CA ASP A 288 4.64 -25.96 23.80
C ASP A 288 3.13 -25.71 23.99
N HIS A 289 2.72 -24.43 23.96
CA HIS A 289 1.31 -24.06 23.98
C HIS A 289 0.55 -24.59 22.75
N ALA A 290 1.12 -24.43 21.55
CA ALA A 290 0.54 -24.95 20.32
C ALA A 290 0.40 -26.49 20.34
N ALA A 291 1.40 -27.19 20.88
CA ALA A 291 1.36 -28.65 21.03
C ALA A 291 0.22 -29.09 21.97
N ARG A 292 0.06 -28.40 23.11
CA ARG A 292 -1.06 -28.66 24.05
C ARG A 292 -2.43 -28.44 23.41
N LEU A 293 -2.61 -27.36 22.63
CA LEU A 293 -3.87 -27.09 21.90
C LEU A 293 -4.20 -28.23 20.92
N SER A 294 -3.21 -28.70 20.16
CA SER A 294 -3.39 -29.81 19.22
C SER A 294 -3.76 -31.12 19.92
N ASP A 295 -3.11 -31.43 21.05
CA ASP A 295 -3.41 -32.63 21.83
C ASP A 295 -4.80 -32.57 22.48
N GLN A 296 -5.21 -31.40 22.99
CA GLN A 296 -6.58 -31.17 23.48
C GLN A 296 -7.62 -31.36 22.37
N ALA A 297 -7.41 -30.81 21.17
CA ALA A 297 -8.31 -30.98 20.04
C ALA A 297 -8.44 -32.45 19.59
N ARG A 298 -7.36 -33.22 19.69
CA ARG A 298 -7.37 -34.67 19.41
C ARG A 298 -8.09 -35.46 20.50
N LEU A 299 -7.90 -35.09 21.76
CA LEU A 299 -8.59 -35.69 22.91
C LEU A 299 -10.09 -35.37 22.90
N THR A 300 -10.50 -34.15 22.52
CA THR A 300 -11.92 -33.80 22.35
C THR A 300 -12.54 -34.51 21.16
N ARG A 301 -11.83 -34.66 20.03
CA ARG A 301 -12.34 -35.45 18.89
C ARG A 301 -12.49 -36.93 19.23
N ARG A 302 -11.51 -37.53 19.95
CA ARG A 302 -11.62 -38.90 20.50
C ARG A 302 -12.71 -39.00 21.58
N GLY A 303 -12.88 -37.97 22.39
CA GLY A 303 -13.92 -37.84 23.42
C GLY A 303 -15.32 -37.67 22.83
N LEU A 304 -15.47 -36.96 21.71
CA LEU A 304 -16.71 -36.80 20.94
C LEU A 304 -17.13 -38.11 20.28
N LEU A 305 -16.16 -38.86 19.74
CA LEU A 305 -16.39 -40.23 19.27
C LEU A 305 -16.80 -41.19 20.40
N ARG A 306 -16.45 -40.87 21.65
CA ARG A 306 -16.85 -41.63 22.86
C ARG A 306 -18.11 -41.09 23.55
N ARG A 307 -18.58 -39.89 23.17
CA ARG A 307 -19.72 -39.18 23.75
C ARG A 307 -20.72 -38.75 22.67
N ALA A 308 -21.01 -39.65 21.72
CA ALA A 308 -22.19 -39.56 20.86
C ALA A 308 -23.49 -39.89 21.62
N SER A 309 -23.62 -39.37 22.84
CA SER A 309 -24.85 -39.31 23.61
C SER A 309 -24.71 -38.21 24.65
N LEU A 310 -25.53 -37.16 24.48
CA LEU A 310 -25.89 -36.06 25.39
C LEU A 310 -25.31 -34.65 25.09
N SER A 311 -26.10 -33.92 24.29
CA SER A 311 -26.75 -32.62 24.58
C SER A 311 -25.96 -31.32 24.88
N VAL A 312 -26.12 -30.35 23.95
CA VAL A 312 -26.56 -28.92 24.03
C VAL A 312 -26.19 -28.04 25.26
N LEU A 313 -25.56 -26.85 25.02
CA LEU A 313 -26.08 -25.47 25.26
C LEU A 313 -24.97 -24.35 25.12
N PRO A 314 -25.35 -23.06 24.91
CA PRO A 314 -24.50 -21.94 24.47
C PRO A 314 -24.17 -20.91 25.57
N VAL A 315 -23.30 -19.92 25.29
CA VAL A 315 -23.14 -18.68 26.10
C VAL A 315 -22.86 -17.45 25.22
N ALA A 316 -23.41 -16.31 25.64
CA ALA A 316 -23.46 -15.00 25.01
C ALA A 316 -22.42 -13.98 25.55
N ALA A 317 -22.23 -12.92 24.74
CA ALA A 317 -21.98 -11.49 25.05
C ALA A 317 -20.79 -11.03 25.93
N ALA A 318 -20.04 -10.02 25.46
CA ALA A 318 -20.07 -8.63 25.98
C ALA A 318 -19.10 -7.68 25.23
N THR A 319 -19.44 -6.40 25.29
CA THR A 319 -18.87 -5.18 24.68
C THR A 319 -17.75 -4.54 25.51
N ALA A 320 -16.89 -3.72 24.87
CA ALA A 320 -16.45 -2.41 25.40
C ALA A 320 -15.76 -1.56 24.31
N CYS A 321 -16.13 -0.28 24.23
CA CYS A 321 -15.40 0.77 23.52
C CYS A 321 -14.26 1.27 24.42
N ASP A 322 -13.17 1.75 23.81
CA ASP A 322 -12.38 2.83 24.39
C ASP A 322 -11.86 3.76 23.29
N SER A 323 -11.77 5.03 23.63
CA SER A 323 -11.57 6.17 22.75
C SER A 323 -10.42 7.02 23.28
N GLY A 324 -9.57 7.49 22.36
CA GLY A 324 -8.77 8.70 22.57
C GLY A 324 -7.26 8.52 22.39
N GLY A 325 -6.66 9.46 21.66
CA GLY A 325 -5.21 9.63 21.61
C GLY A 325 -4.68 10.28 20.34
N THR A 326 -4.98 11.56 20.12
CA THR A 326 -4.12 12.44 19.30
C THR A 326 -2.86 12.74 20.13
N SER A 327 -1.67 12.34 19.66
CA SER A 327 -0.41 12.66 20.32
C SER A 327 0.48 13.52 19.41
N ASP A 328 0.82 14.71 19.90
CA ASP A 328 1.82 15.62 19.35
C ASP A 328 3.17 14.93 19.13
N ALA A 329 3.75 15.14 17.95
CA ALA A 329 5.06 14.60 17.56
C ALA A 329 6.19 15.29 18.35
N LYS A 330 6.98 14.51 19.10
CA LYS A 330 8.22 14.98 19.73
C LYS A 330 9.30 15.22 18.68
N ALA A 331 9.40 16.43 18.16
CA ALA A 331 10.51 16.85 17.31
C ALA A 331 11.75 17.16 18.17
N LEU A 332 12.92 16.59 17.81
CA LEU A 332 14.20 16.88 18.46
C LEU A 332 15.22 17.34 17.41
N GLN A 333 15.77 18.55 17.57
CA GLN A 333 16.85 19.04 16.73
C GLN A 333 18.21 18.71 17.35
N VAL A 334 19.11 18.17 16.53
CA VAL A 334 20.51 17.88 16.89
C VAL A 334 21.39 18.42 15.78
N GLU A 335 22.16 19.46 16.08
CA GLU A 335 22.94 20.19 15.08
C GLU A 335 22.02 20.71 13.95
N ASP A 336 22.34 20.37 12.69
CA ASP A 336 21.61 20.71 11.47
C ASP A 336 20.56 19.66 11.06
N VAL A 337 20.31 18.63 11.88
CA VAL A 337 19.32 17.59 11.58
C VAL A 337 18.19 17.50 12.60
N TRP A 338 17.03 17.09 12.12
CA TRP A 338 15.80 16.93 12.87
C TRP A 338 15.42 15.46 12.98
N MET A 339 15.27 14.98 14.20
CA MET A 339 14.66 13.70 14.49
C MET A 339 13.16 13.86 14.66
N CYS A 340 12.40 13.10 13.87
CA CYS A 340 10.95 13.13 13.81
C CYS A 340 10.39 11.72 13.91
N ASP A 341 9.30 11.56 14.67
CA ASP A 341 8.55 10.31 14.73
C ASP A 341 7.29 10.43 13.84
N GLN A 342 7.37 9.94 12.60
CA GLN A 342 6.31 10.07 11.59
C GLN A 342 6.47 9.04 10.47
N THR A 343 5.57 9.06 9.48
CA THR A 343 5.70 8.27 8.25
C THR A 343 6.82 8.81 7.37
N PHE A 344 7.73 7.96 6.89
CA PHE A 344 8.79 8.34 5.95
C PHE A 344 9.15 7.18 5.00
N ALA A 345 9.90 7.48 3.93
CA ALA A 345 10.44 6.46 3.04
C ALA A 345 11.87 6.06 3.46
N LEU A 346 12.06 4.78 3.78
CA LEU A 346 13.35 4.18 4.10
C LEU A 346 14.02 3.68 2.81
N CYS A 347 14.96 4.47 2.30
CA CYS A 347 15.66 4.19 1.05
C CYS A 347 17.05 3.57 1.23
N THR A 348 17.54 3.38 2.47
CA THR A 348 18.96 3.09 2.74
C THR A 348 19.49 1.83 2.04
N THR A 349 18.63 0.86 1.77
CA THR A 349 18.93 -0.39 1.05
C THR A 349 18.25 -0.49 -0.32
N ALA A 350 17.67 0.62 -0.82
CA ALA A 350 16.84 0.61 -2.01
C ALA A 350 17.68 0.53 -3.29
N PRO A 351 17.31 -0.37 -4.23
CA PRO A 351 17.80 -0.31 -5.60
C PRO A 351 17.09 0.81 -6.36
N CYS A 352 17.82 1.42 -7.30
CA CYS A 352 17.36 2.56 -8.08
C CYS A 352 17.54 2.34 -9.57
N VAL A 353 16.65 2.93 -10.36
CA VAL A 353 16.72 2.92 -11.82
C VAL A 353 16.85 4.36 -12.32
N PRO A 354 17.76 4.67 -13.25
CA PRO A 354 17.86 6.00 -13.85
C PRO A 354 16.54 6.47 -14.45
N SER A 355 16.19 7.73 -14.24
CA SER A 355 14.98 8.32 -14.82
C SER A 355 15.12 8.42 -16.35
N PRO A 356 14.09 8.05 -17.12
CA PRO A 356 14.10 8.21 -18.58
C PRO A 356 13.98 9.68 -19.02
N THR A 357 13.56 10.57 -18.12
CA THR A 357 13.30 11.98 -18.44
C THR A 357 14.34 12.94 -17.88
N ASP A 358 15.08 12.56 -16.84
CA ASP A 358 16.10 13.40 -16.22
C ASP A 358 17.36 12.57 -15.87
N PRO A 359 18.50 12.79 -16.55
CA PRO A 359 19.73 12.04 -16.30
C PRO A 359 20.39 12.32 -14.93
N ASN A 360 19.88 13.29 -14.17
CA ASN A 360 20.33 13.59 -12.81
C ASN A 360 19.42 12.97 -11.73
N ILE A 361 18.38 12.23 -12.11
CA ILE A 361 17.43 11.60 -11.18
C ILE A 361 17.44 10.09 -11.36
N SER A 362 17.46 9.38 -10.24
CA SER A 362 17.23 7.94 -10.18
C SER A 362 15.98 7.68 -9.33
N VAL A 363 15.07 6.87 -9.85
CA VAL A 363 13.85 6.48 -9.15
C VAL A 363 14.15 5.24 -8.31
N CYS A 364 14.16 5.42 -6.99
CA CYS A 364 14.45 4.36 -6.03
C CYS A 364 13.16 3.75 -5.46
N ASP A 365 13.18 2.44 -5.22
CA ASP A 365 12.06 1.71 -4.62
C ASP A 365 12.26 1.57 -3.09
N CYS A 366 11.65 2.48 -2.34
CA CYS A 366 11.84 2.60 -0.90
C CYS A 366 10.68 1.99 -0.10
N VAL A 367 10.97 1.60 1.15
CA VAL A 367 9.95 1.03 2.05
C VAL A 367 9.31 2.16 2.86
N VAL A 368 7.98 2.16 2.98
CA VAL A 368 7.26 3.12 3.83
C VAL A 368 7.28 2.60 5.27
N VAL A 369 7.78 3.43 6.18
CA VAL A 369 7.96 3.07 7.60
C VAL A 369 7.41 4.19 8.48
N ASN A 370 6.81 3.81 9.62
CA ASN A 370 6.44 4.74 10.69
C ASN A 370 7.47 4.61 11.81
N GLY A 371 8.05 5.72 12.23
CA GLY A 371 8.97 5.73 13.36
C GLY A 371 9.93 6.91 13.35
N ASN A 372 10.95 6.80 14.21
CA ASN A 372 11.98 7.82 14.35
C ASN A 372 12.91 7.84 13.12
N SER A 373 13.02 9.01 12.51
CA SER A 373 13.92 9.25 11.38
C SER A 373 14.54 10.64 11.43
N ILE A 374 15.75 10.75 10.91
CA ILE A 374 16.57 11.96 10.87
C ILE A 374 16.67 12.47 9.44
N GLY A 375 16.60 13.79 9.29
CA GLY A 375 16.74 14.52 8.03
C GLY A 375 17.11 15.97 8.30
N SER A 376 17.59 16.68 7.29
CA SER A 376 17.95 18.10 7.33
C SER A 376 16.71 19.01 7.46
N LYS A 377 15.55 18.56 7.01
CA LYS A 377 14.28 19.32 7.09
C LYS A 377 13.58 19.11 8.43
N ASN A 378 12.88 20.13 8.89
CA ASN A 378 12.06 20.05 10.11
C ASN A 378 10.89 19.05 9.95
N CYS A 379 10.25 18.70 11.06
CA CYS A 379 9.21 17.68 11.05
C CYS A 379 7.96 18.09 10.27
N THR A 380 7.60 19.37 10.27
CA THR A 380 6.44 19.90 9.51
C THR A 380 6.65 19.77 8.01
N ASP A 381 7.85 20.09 7.51
CA ASP A 381 8.19 20.00 6.08
C ASP A 381 8.35 18.56 5.58
N ARG A 382 8.51 17.62 6.51
CA ARG A 382 8.61 16.16 6.26
C ARG A 382 7.29 15.43 6.53
N ALA A 383 6.29 16.12 7.06
CA ALA A 383 5.00 15.52 7.34
C ALA A 383 4.33 15.02 6.06
N GLN A 384 3.64 13.88 6.17
CA GLN A 384 2.91 13.29 5.07
C GLN A 384 1.77 14.22 4.61
N SER A 385 1.64 14.39 3.29
CA SER A 385 0.53 15.11 2.66
C SER A 385 -0.09 14.26 1.56
N GLY A 386 -1.26 13.67 1.85
CA GLY A 386 -1.88 12.68 0.97
C GLY A 386 -0.97 11.46 0.78
N ASN A 387 -0.60 11.16 -0.46
CA ASN A 387 0.33 10.07 -0.80
C ASN A 387 1.79 10.53 -0.89
N MET A 388 2.08 11.82 -0.61
CA MET A 388 3.44 12.34 -0.64
C MET A 388 4.07 12.25 0.74
N ILE A 389 5.25 11.64 0.81
CA ILE A 389 6.11 11.58 1.99
C ILE A 389 7.52 11.99 1.59
N ARG A 390 8.41 12.16 2.59
CA ARG A 390 9.84 12.36 2.33
C ARG A 390 10.64 11.14 2.75
N SER A 391 11.71 10.88 2.02
CA SER A 391 12.71 9.92 2.45
C SER A 391 13.54 10.48 3.59
N ALA A 392 13.95 9.61 4.49
CA ALA A 392 14.75 9.99 5.64
C ALA A 392 15.68 8.86 6.06
N PHE A 393 16.69 9.22 6.85
CA PHE A 393 17.59 8.25 7.44
C PHE A 393 17.02 7.74 8.77
N SER A 394 17.12 6.45 9.08
CA SER A 394 16.53 5.89 10.30
C SER A 394 17.39 4.79 10.90
N THR A 395 17.20 4.53 12.19
CA THR A 395 17.88 3.48 12.94
C THR A 395 17.46 2.06 12.54
N VAL A 396 16.39 1.90 11.75
CA VAL A 396 15.90 0.59 11.30
C VAL A 396 17.03 -0.26 10.68
N ASN A 397 17.90 0.36 9.88
CA ASN A 397 19.03 -0.31 9.25
C ASN A 397 20.38 -0.06 9.98
N ILE A 398 20.36 0.59 11.14
CA ILE A 398 21.55 0.89 11.96
C ILE A 398 21.60 -0.07 13.14
N ASN A 399 22.04 -1.28 12.84
CA ASN A 399 22.26 -2.33 13.81
C ASN A 399 23.35 -3.30 13.30
N ALA A 400 23.80 -4.21 14.17
CA ALA A 400 24.88 -5.14 13.87
C ALA A 400 24.56 -6.16 12.75
N ASN A 401 23.30 -6.28 12.32
CA ASN A 401 22.90 -7.20 11.25
C ASN A 401 23.09 -6.60 9.86
N PHE A 402 23.30 -5.28 9.77
CA PHE A 402 23.64 -4.62 8.52
C PHE A 402 25.15 -4.42 8.43
N ALA A 403 25.65 -4.51 7.22
CA ALA A 403 27.00 -4.11 6.88
C ALA A 403 26.94 -2.98 5.85
N VAL A 404 27.99 -2.16 5.83
CA VAL A 404 28.11 -1.07 4.86
C VAL A 404 29.13 -1.44 3.81
N LEU A 405 28.70 -1.39 2.55
CA LEU A 405 29.52 -1.62 1.38
C LEU A 405 30.12 -0.31 0.91
N SER A 406 31.44 -0.27 0.74
CA SER A 406 32.14 0.84 0.09
C SER A 406 32.28 0.56 -1.40
N CYS A 407 31.68 1.42 -2.22
CA CYS A 407 31.77 1.35 -3.68
C CYS A 407 32.84 2.31 -4.21
N PRO A 408 33.57 1.92 -5.28
CA PRO A 408 34.63 2.73 -5.86
C PRO A 408 34.08 3.97 -6.57
N ALA A 409 34.93 4.97 -6.81
CA ALA A 409 34.52 6.25 -7.39
C ALA A 409 33.97 6.18 -8.83
N GLY A 410 34.20 5.08 -9.54
CA GLY A 410 33.66 4.85 -10.88
C GLY A 410 32.22 4.33 -10.93
N ALA A 411 31.62 4.01 -9.77
CA ALA A 411 30.25 3.53 -9.68
C ALA A 411 29.26 4.69 -9.42
N ALA A 412 28.19 4.77 -10.21
CA ALA A 412 27.12 5.73 -9.98
C ALA A 412 26.24 5.31 -8.79
N TRP A 413 25.73 6.28 -8.02
CA TRP A 413 24.88 6.04 -6.85
C TRP A 413 23.84 7.15 -6.71
N ALA A 414 22.83 6.93 -5.85
CA ALA A 414 21.71 7.86 -5.67
C ALA A 414 21.66 8.42 -4.24
N ASN A 415 21.64 9.75 -4.11
CA ASN A 415 21.40 10.44 -2.85
C ASN A 415 19.89 10.61 -2.62
N CYS A 416 19.38 9.93 -1.59
CA CYS A 416 17.96 9.91 -1.24
C CYS A 416 17.65 10.64 0.07
N LEU A 417 18.50 11.52 0.59
CA LEU A 417 18.16 12.23 1.84
C LEU A 417 17.16 13.37 1.58
N ASP A 418 16.04 13.40 2.32
CA ASP A 418 14.97 14.42 2.28
C ASP A 418 14.31 14.66 0.90
N VAL A 419 14.42 13.71 -0.02
CA VAL A 419 13.77 13.78 -1.33
C VAL A 419 12.29 13.45 -1.23
N GLU A 420 11.51 13.90 -2.21
CA GLU A 420 10.09 13.62 -2.28
C GLU A 420 9.82 12.22 -2.82
N CYS A 421 8.87 11.55 -2.19
CA CYS A 421 8.48 10.20 -2.50
C CYS A 421 6.97 10.11 -2.60
N GLU A 422 6.50 9.39 -3.61
CA GLU A 422 5.08 9.08 -3.77
C GLU A 422 4.82 7.64 -3.31
N ILE A 423 3.91 7.48 -2.35
CA ILE A 423 3.44 6.18 -1.89
C ILE A 423 2.70 5.49 -3.04
N ASP A 424 3.08 4.24 -3.32
CA ASP A 424 2.44 3.43 -4.35
C ASP A 424 0.99 3.15 -3.95
N ALA A 425 0.05 3.57 -4.80
CA ALA A 425 -1.38 3.41 -4.58
C ALA A 425 -1.83 1.93 -4.55
N THR A 426 -1.05 1.03 -5.15
CA THR A 426 -1.29 -0.42 -5.18
C THR A 426 -0.57 -1.16 -4.06
N ASN A 427 0.53 -0.62 -3.54
CA ASN A 427 1.26 -1.15 -2.41
C ASN A 427 1.71 -0.04 -1.45
N PRO A 428 0.88 0.35 -0.47
CA PRO A 428 1.20 1.44 0.45
C PRO A 428 2.45 1.22 1.32
N ALA A 429 3.02 0.01 1.34
CA ALA A 429 4.30 -0.28 1.99
C ALA A 429 5.52 0.14 1.13
N ARG A 430 5.30 0.60 -0.10
CA ARG A 430 6.33 1.06 -1.04
C ARG A 430 6.12 2.51 -1.41
N ALA A 431 7.23 3.20 -1.67
CA ALA A 431 7.22 4.54 -2.24
C ALA A 431 8.29 4.68 -3.32
N LYS A 432 7.95 5.38 -4.40
CA LYS A 432 8.91 5.75 -5.44
C LYS A 432 9.49 7.12 -5.11
N CYS A 433 10.80 7.16 -4.86
CA CYS A 433 11.52 8.37 -4.47
C CYS A 433 12.38 8.87 -5.63
N GLN A 434 12.34 10.17 -5.88
CA GLN A 434 13.15 10.81 -6.93
C GLN A 434 14.49 11.26 -6.33
N CYS A 435 15.46 10.36 -6.33
CA CYS A 435 16.76 10.59 -5.72
C CYS A 435 17.76 11.23 -6.69
N VAL A 436 18.65 12.07 -6.17
CA VAL A 436 19.66 12.75 -6.99
C VAL A 436 20.76 11.77 -7.37
N THR A 437 21.03 11.62 -8.66
CA THR A 437 22.06 10.72 -9.18
C THR A 437 23.42 11.38 -9.10
N VAL A 438 24.37 10.69 -8.48
CA VAL A 438 25.78 11.05 -8.43
C VAL A 438 26.56 10.11 -9.33
N LYS A 439 27.12 10.65 -10.41
CA LYS A 439 27.74 9.86 -11.49
C LYS A 439 29.14 9.36 -11.14
N THR A 440 29.85 10.10 -10.30
CA THR A 440 31.26 9.83 -9.94
C THR A 440 31.50 10.17 -8.48
N GLY A 441 32.38 9.41 -7.83
CA GLY A 441 32.80 9.64 -6.45
C GLY A 441 32.54 8.43 -5.55
N PRO A 442 33.38 8.20 -4.54
CA PRO A 442 33.24 7.04 -3.66
C PRO A 442 31.92 7.13 -2.89
N SER A 443 31.34 5.98 -2.59
CA SER A 443 30.07 5.93 -1.87
C SER A 443 30.03 4.80 -0.85
N ILE A 444 29.19 5.00 0.17
CA ILE A 444 28.87 4.02 1.20
C ILE A 444 27.38 3.74 1.13
N THR A 445 27.04 2.46 0.96
CA THR A 445 25.65 1.99 0.89
C THR A 445 25.39 0.85 1.87
N PHE A 446 24.14 0.72 2.29
CA PHE A 446 23.66 -0.44 3.04
C PHE A 446 23.07 -1.53 2.12
N GLY A 447 22.93 -1.22 0.83
CA GLY A 447 22.51 -2.16 -0.21
C GLY A 447 23.66 -3.06 -0.68
N GLY A 448 23.36 -3.94 -1.64
CA GLY A 448 24.37 -4.77 -2.30
C GLY A 448 24.87 -5.99 -1.52
N GLY A 449 24.46 -6.18 -0.25
CA GLY A 449 24.71 -7.44 0.47
C GLY A 449 26.18 -7.81 0.63
N CYS A 450 27.08 -6.82 0.71
CA CYS A 450 28.54 -6.99 0.68
C CYS A 450 29.12 -7.60 -0.61
N ASP A 451 28.36 -7.65 -1.70
CA ASP A 451 28.87 -8.01 -3.02
C ASP A 451 29.28 -6.73 -3.79
N THR A 452 30.58 -6.54 -3.98
CA THR A 452 31.16 -5.39 -4.70
C THR A 452 30.77 -5.34 -6.17
N ALA A 453 30.40 -6.47 -6.80
CA ALA A 453 29.92 -6.48 -8.18
C ALA A 453 28.66 -5.63 -8.34
N THR A 454 27.83 -5.59 -7.30
CA THR A 454 26.56 -4.83 -7.29
C THR A 454 26.76 -3.32 -7.35
N CYS A 455 27.95 -2.81 -7.02
CA CYS A 455 28.27 -1.39 -7.17
C CYS A 455 28.16 -0.91 -8.63
N THR A 456 28.37 -1.81 -9.60
CA THR A 456 28.31 -1.44 -11.03
C THR A 456 27.05 -1.95 -11.73
N SER A 457 26.45 -3.04 -11.25
CA SER A 457 25.23 -3.59 -11.85
C SER A 457 23.96 -2.85 -11.42
N THR A 458 23.97 -2.22 -10.25
CA THR A 458 22.79 -1.61 -9.63
C THR A 458 23.15 -0.26 -9.02
N THR A 459 22.40 0.78 -9.37
CA THR A 459 22.49 2.07 -8.67
C THR A 459 21.84 1.92 -7.31
N TRP A 460 22.62 2.03 -6.24
CA TRP A 460 22.11 1.98 -4.87
C TRP A 460 21.89 3.37 -4.28
N SER A 461 20.93 3.47 -3.36
CA SER A 461 20.93 4.60 -2.44
C SER A 461 22.20 4.57 -1.60
N ALA A 462 22.92 5.69 -1.57
CA ALA A 462 24.20 5.79 -0.88
C ALA A 462 24.47 7.22 -0.40
N ALA A 463 25.60 7.38 0.28
CA ALA A 463 26.13 8.67 0.69
C ALA A 463 27.64 8.71 0.43
N THR A 464 28.24 9.90 0.36
CA THR A 464 29.70 10.01 0.38
C THR A 464 30.25 9.52 1.73
N PRO A 465 31.53 9.12 1.81
CA PRO A 465 32.16 8.78 3.09
C PRO A 465 31.98 9.86 4.17
N ASP A 466 32.14 11.13 3.81
CA ASP A 466 31.98 12.25 4.75
C ASP A 466 30.53 12.41 5.23
N MET A 467 29.56 12.32 4.32
CA MET A 467 28.13 12.36 4.66
C MET A 467 27.75 11.19 5.57
N TYR A 468 28.27 9.99 5.30
CA TYR A 468 28.05 8.82 6.15
C TYR A 468 28.59 9.06 7.55
N GLN A 469 29.85 9.51 7.68
CA GLN A 469 30.45 9.77 8.99
C GLN A 469 29.72 10.88 9.76
N ALA A 470 29.33 11.96 9.09
CA ALA A 470 28.54 13.02 9.69
C ALA A 470 27.18 12.50 10.18
N GLY A 471 26.45 11.78 9.33
CA GLY A 471 25.15 11.20 9.67
C GLY A 471 25.23 10.21 10.83
N MET A 472 26.29 9.39 10.92
CA MET A 472 26.48 8.48 12.05
C MET A 472 26.75 9.23 13.37
N ARG A 473 27.53 10.32 13.33
CA ARG A 473 27.78 11.16 14.52
C ARG A 473 26.49 11.85 15.00
N GLN A 474 25.77 12.49 14.08
CA GLN A 474 24.50 13.17 14.38
C GLN A 474 23.45 12.19 14.92
N LEU A 475 23.34 11.01 14.31
CA LEU A 475 22.42 9.97 14.78
C LEU A 475 22.78 9.49 16.19
N ARG A 476 24.07 9.26 16.49
CA ARG A 476 24.51 8.89 17.84
C ARG A 476 24.14 9.98 18.85
N ALA A 477 24.45 11.23 18.55
CA ALA A 477 24.12 12.36 19.42
C ALA A 477 22.60 12.49 19.67
N ALA A 478 21.77 12.24 18.66
CA ALA A 478 20.31 12.23 18.80
C ALA A 478 19.81 11.07 19.66
N MET A 479 20.37 9.88 19.47
CA MET A 479 20.00 8.67 20.21
C MET A 479 20.42 8.74 21.70
N ASP A 480 21.59 9.32 21.98
CA ASP A 480 22.06 9.58 23.33
C ASP A 480 21.11 10.54 24.09
N ARG A 481 20.62 11.59 23.42
CA ARG A 481 19.66 12.54 24.01
C ARG A 481 18.31 11.91 24.36
N VAL A 482 17.91 10.84 23.66
CA VAL A 482 16.68 10.09 23.96
C VAL A 482 16.93 8.82 24.78
N GLY A 483 18.15 8.63 25.29
CA GLY A 483 18.51 7.52 26.17
C GLY A 483 18.43 6.15 25.50
N LYS A 484 18.58 6.08 24.17
CA LYS A 484 18.52 4.82 23.42
C LYS A 484 19.90 4.46 22.86
N PRO A 485 20.47 3.30 23.22
CA PRO A 485 21.73 2.87 22.64
C PRO A 485 21.56 2.58 21.13
N VAL A 486 22.55 2.94 20.33
CA VAL A 486 22.57 2.63 18.89
C VAL A 486 23.85 1.86 18.54
N THR A 487 23.70 0.80 17.75
CA THR A 487 24.83 -0.03 17.31
C THR A 487 25.04 0.20 15.82
N PHE A 488 26.22 0.67 15.43
CA PHE A 488 26.49 0.96 14.02
C PHE A 488 26.88 -0.31 13.25
N PRO A 489 26.49 -0.40 11.97
CA PRO A 489 26.86 -1.51 11.09
C PRO A 489 28.39 -1.58 10.93
N LYS A 490 28.91 -2.80 10.75
CA LYS A 490 30.32 -3.01 10.44
C LYS A 490 30.58 -2.78 8.94
N PRO A 491 31.78 -2.34 8.53
CA PRO A 491 32.16 -2.38 7.12
C PRO A 491 32.10 -3.81 6.58
N CYS A 492 31.69 -3.96 5.32
CA CYS A 492 31.79 -5.24 4.64
C CYS A 492 33.23 -5.78 4.65
N PRO A 493 33.43 -7.10 4.72
CA PRO A 493 34.77 -7.69 4.64
C PRO A 493 35.45 -7.27 3.34
N ALA A 494 36.78 -7.08 3.38
CA ALA A 494 37.55 -6.86 2.16
C ALA A 494 37.34 -8.05 1.20
N PRO A 495 37.21 -7.81 -0.12
CA PRO A 495 37.12 -8.89 -1.10
C PRO A 495 38.36 -9.77 -0.95
N LYS A 496 38.16 -11.09 -0.81
CA LYS A 496 39.24 -12.07 -0.71
C LYS A 496 39.94 -12.27 -2.04
#